data_AF-A0A931VEQ8-F1
#
_entry.id   AF-A0A931VEQ8-F1
#
_cell.length_a   1.000
_cell.length_b   1.000
_cell.length_c   1.000
_cell.angle_alpha   90.00
_cell.angle_beta   90.00
_cell.angle_gamma   90.00
#
_symmetry.space_group_name_H-M   'P 1'
#
loop_
_entity.id
_entity.type
_entity.pdbx_description
1 polymer ?
#
loop_
_entity_poly.entity_id
_entity_poly.type
_entity_poly.pdbx_seq_one_letter_code
_entity_poly.pdbx_strand_id
1 'polypeptide(L)'
;MKKIANRSFHGLARIFLGIPHVDVTNNFKLYKREIVEAIRPHLRSSGFSINAETGIYPYLLGFSTKEIPVSWIGRKEDMGSSSFNILKAGPGYASVLYDTIRYKYFGKKFMQHKHLAEDERKHFDSLVEKTGETYYGNLRPVAKIRFQRKAKEILGFLGKKKNPKILEYGCGTGILAQYLLQFRPDLAIEGIDISPKAIGVAKKTLMQYKNAHFQPGDCLHLPFRNNTFDAVVGNSILHHSIIFLLVRR
;
A
#
# COMPACT_ATOMS: atom_id res chain seq x y z
N MET A 1 25.95 -7.38 5.65
CA MET A 1 25.70 -6.64 4.38
C MET A 1 24.42 -5.79 4.38
N LYS A 2 23.20 -6.36 4.51
CA LYS A 2 21.91 -5.59 4.44
C LYS A 2 21.83 -4.39 5.39
N LYS A 3 22.24 -4.58 6.66
CA LYS A 3 22.24 -3.52 7.68
C LYS A 3 23.20 -2.37 7.33
N ILE A 4 24.36 -2.68 6.75
CA ILE A 4 25.33 -1.68 6.30
C ILE A 4 24.75 -0.92 5.12
N ALA A 5 24.27 -1.61 4.08
CA ALA A 5 23.65 -0.97 2.92
C ALA A 5 22.49 -0.04 3.29
N ASN A 6 21.62 -0.47 4.22
CA ASN A 6 20.53 0.36 4.74
C ASN A 6 21.04 1.61 5.48
N ARG A 7 22.01 1.46 6.38
CA ARG A 7 22.63 2.60 7.10
C ARG A 7 23.34 3.55 6.15
N SER A 8 24.03 3.04 5.14
CA SER A 8 24.70 3.84 4.12
C SER A 8 23.70 4.66 3.31
N PHE A 9 22.60 4.06 2.85
CA PHE A 9 21.52 4.76 2.16
C PHE A 9 21.00 5.95 2.99
N HIS A 10 20.67 5.71 4.26
CA HIS A 10 20.14 6.74 5.16
C HIS A 10 21.17 7.82 5.49
N GLY A 11 22.44 7.43 5.70
CA GLY A 11 23.53 8.38 5.89
C GLY A 11 23.70 9.32 4.71
N LEU A 12 23.69 8.79 3.48
CA LEU A 12 23.77 9.58 2.25
C LEU A 12 22.55 10.49 2.10
N ALA A 13 21.33 9.99 2.35
CA ALA A 13 20.12 10.80 2.31
C ALA A 13 20.20 11.98 3.29
N ARG A 14 20.66 11.76 4.52
CA ARG A 14 20.84 12.82 5.52
C ARG A 14 21.89 13.83 5.11
N ILE A 15 23.05 13.38 4.64
CA ILE A 15 24.16 14.26 4.22
C ILE A 15 23.72 15.13 3.04
N PHE A 16 23.22 14.53 1.96
CA PHE A 16 22.93 15.28 0.74
C PHE A 16 21.60 16.03 0.81
N LEU A 17 20.58 15.46 1.44
CA LEU A 17 19.23 16.05 1.47
C LEU A 17 18.98 16.89 2.72
N GLY A 18 19.81 16.76 3.76
CA GLY A 18 19.61 17.47 5.02
C GLY A 18 18.40 16.98 5.81
N ILE A 19 17.91 15.78 5.51
CA ILE A 19 16.74 15.19 6.18
C ILE A 19 17.11 14.86 7.64
N PRO A 20 16.27 15.22 8.63
CA PRO A 20 16.55 14.93 10.04
C PRO A 20 16.28 13.46 10.43
N HIS A 21 15.48 12.74 9.64
CA HIS A 21 15.00 11.39 9.94
C HIS A 21 16.11 10.33 9.81
N VAL A 22 16.07 9.35 10.70
CA VAL A 22 16.98 8.20 10.74
C VAL A 22 16.55 7.12 9.76
N ASP A 23 15.25 6.87 9.62
CA ASP A 23 14.70 5.87 8.69
C ASP A 23 13.59 6.43 7.80
N VAL A 24 13.97 6.90 6.60
CA VAL A 24 13.00 7.36 5.58
C VAL A 24 12.36 6.20 4.80
N THR A 25 12.75 4.96 5.06
CA THR A 25 12.35 3.79 4.26
C THR A 25 11.33 2.90 4.95
N ASN A 26 10.96 3.25 6.18
CA ASN A 26 9.96 2.54 6.96
C ASN A 26 8.56 2.62 6.30
N ASN A 27 7.76 1.56 6.43
CA ASN A 27 6.41 1.53 5.85
C ASN A 27 5.34 2.12 6.77
N PHE A 28 5.63 2.29 8.07
CA PHE A 28 4.70 2.92 9.01
C PHE A 28 4.76 4.42 8.85
N LYS A 29 3.80 4.97 8.08
CA LYS A 29 3.73 6.39 7.79
C LYS A 29 2.29 6.88 7.86
N LEU A 30 2.12 8.09 8.38
CA LEU A 30 0.83 8.77 8.47
C LEU A 30 0.93 10.13 7.75
N TYR A 31 -0.04 10.43 6.90
CA TYR A 31 -0.04 11.62 6.07
C TYR A 31 -1.36 12.37 6.18
N LYS A 32 -1.26 13.70 6.12
CA LYS A 32 -2.40 14.53 5.76
C LYS A 32 -2.67 14.41 4.26
N ARG A 33 -3.94 14.60 3.88
CA ARG A 33 -4.38 14.52 2.48
C ARG A 33 -3.57 15.42 1.55
N GLU A 34 -3.30 16.66 1.95
CA GLU A 34 -2.56 17.59 1.09
C GLU A 34 -1.14 17.10 0.75
N ILE A 35 -0.50 16.35 1.66
CA ILE A 35 0.84 15.80 1.42
C ILE A 35 0.77 14.68 0.38
N VAL A 36 -0.25 13.84 0.48
CA VAL A 36 -0.50 12.75 -0.48
C VAL A 36 -0.69 13.30 -1.88
N GLU A 37 -1.55 14.31 -2.01
CA GLU A 37 -1.87 14.94 -3.29
C GLU A 37 -0.63 15.63 -3.89
N ALA A 38 0.24 16.19 -3.05
CA ALA A 38 1.48 16.81 -3.48
C ALA A 38 2.55 15.80 -3.91
N ILE A 39 2.74 14.67 -3.19
CA ILE A 39 3.79 13.69 -3.54
C ILE A 39 3.37 12.77 -4.69
N ARG A 40 2.07 12.45 -4.82
CA ARG A 40 1.56 11.43 -5.76
C ARG A 40 2.03 11.64 -7.20
N PRO A 41 1.98 12.85 -7.79
CA PRO A 41 2.43 13.07 -9.18
C PRO A 41 3.92 12.81 -9.42
N HIS A 42 4.72 12.63 -8.36
CA HIS A 42 6.17 12.48 -8.42
C HIS A 42 6.66 11.06 -8.13
N LEU A 43 5.77 10.17 -7.64
CA LEU A 43 6.12 8.81 -7.28
C LEU A 43 6.31 7.95 -8.53
N ARG A 44 7.36 7.14 -8.53
CA ARG A 44 7.80 6.36 -9.71
C ARG A 44 8.34 4.98 -9.35
N SER A 45 8.87 4.82 -8.15
CA SER A 45 9.41 3.54 -7.70
C SER A 45 8.30 2.54 -7.44
N SER A 46 8.58 1.26 -7.71
CA SER A 46 7.74 0.13 -7.30
C SER A 46 8.43 -0.71 -6.22
N GLY A 47 7.67 -1.60 -5.57
CA GLY A 47 8.22 -2.51 -4.57
C GLY A 47 8.78 -1.78 -3.34
N PHE A 48 10.02 -2.07 -2.94
CA PHE A 48 10.58 -1.52 -1.69
C PHE A 48 11.06 -0.06 -1.81
N SER A 49 11.49 0.38 -2.99
CA SER A 49 12.07 1.73 -3.14
C SER A 49 11.04 2.85 -3.08
N ILE A 50 9.76 2.57 -3.33
CA ILE A 50 8.66 3.54 -3.13
C ILE A 50 8.61 4.07 -1.70
N ASN A 51 9.06 3.26 -0.73
CA ASN A 51 9.09 3.66 0.66
C ASN A 51 10.11 4.77 0.89
N ALA A 52 11.21 4.80 0.13
CA ALA A 52 12.15 5.91 0.18
C ALA A 52 11.55 7.19 -0.40
N GLU A 53 10.86 7.12 -1.54
CA GLU A 53 10.21 8.29 -2.15
C GLU A 53 9.16 8.90 -1.23
N THR A 54 8.26 8.06 -0.71
CA THR A 54 7.20 8.49 0.21
C THR A 54 7.76 9.07 1.52
N GLY A 55 8.95 8.65 1.97
CA GLY A 55 9.62 9.24 3.14
C GLY A 55 10.39 10.52 2.86
N ILE A 56 10.99 10.65 1.68
CA ILE A 56 11.85 11.78 1.30
C ILE A 56 11.05 12.95 0.72
N TYR A 57 10.08 12.68 -0.16
CA TYR A 57 9.38 13.71 -0.91
C TYR A 57 8.60 14.71 -0.03
N PRO A 58 7.89 14.30 1.04
CA PRO A 58 7.22 15.27 1.91
C PRO A 58 8.19 16.33 2.46
N TYR A 59 9.40 15.91 2.85
CA TYR A 59 10.43 16.82 3.33
C TYR A 59 10.94 17.75 2.23
N LEU A 60 11.24 17.21 1.04
CA LEU A 60 11.73 18.01 -0.09
C LEU A 60 10.69 19.00 -0.62
N LEU A 61 9.40 18.69 -0.50
CA LEU A 61 8.30 19.58 -0.85
C LEU A 61 7.97 20.61 0.26
N GLY A 62 8.76 20.65 1.34
CA GLY A 62 8.64 21.66 2.40
C GLY A 62 7.57 21.37 3.46
N PHE A 63 7.01 20.15 3.51
CA PHE A 63 6.06 19.79 4.56
C PHE A 63 6.77 19.52 5.90
N SER A 64 6.09 19.86 6.99
CA SER A 64 6.53 19.46 8.33
C SER A 64 6.43 17.94 8.49
N THR A 65 7.51 17.32 8.95
CA THR A 65 7.63 15.87 9.11
C THR A 65 8.21 15.55 10.48
N LYS A 66 7.74 14.46 11.10
CA LYS A 66 8.24 13.98 12.40
C LYS A 66 8.40 12.46 12.35
N GLU A 67 9.54 11.98 12.82
CA GLU A 67 9.79 10.55 12.99
C GLU A 67 9.38 10.10 14.40
N ILE A 68 8.70 8.96 14.48
CA ILE A 68 8.38 8.27 15.73
C ILE A 68 9.23 6.99 15.75
N PRO A 69 10.13 6.80 16.73
CA PRO A 69 10.97 5.61 16.78
C PRO A 69 10.15 4.32 16.82
N VAL A 70 10.48 3.38 15.93
CA VAL A 70 9.87 2.05 15.90
C VAL A 70 10.90 0.99 16.28
N SER A 71 10.61 0.23 17.33
CA SER A 71 11.42 -0.90 17.78
C SER A 71 10.67 -2.20 17.60
N TRP A 72 11.33 -3.19 16.99
CA TRP A 72 10.79 -4.53 16.83
C TRP A 72 11.21 -5.39 18.03
N ILE A 73 10.31 -5.55 18.99
CA ILE A 73 10.54 -6.38 20.18
C ILE A 73 10.13 -7.82 19.85
N GLY A 74 10.98 -8.79 20.18
CA GLY A 74 10.63 -10.22 20.12
C GLY A 74 10.95 -10.96 18.81
N ARG A 75 11.69 -10.37 17.87
CA ARG A 75 12.22 -11.11 16.72
C ARG A 75 13.44 -11.93 17.15
N LYS A 76 13.27 -13.24 17.28
CA LYS A 76 14.36 -14.19 17.49
C LYS A 76 14.99 -14.61 16.15
N GLU A 77 16.24 -15.07 16.17
CA GLU A 77 16.99 -15.43 14.95
C GLU A 77 16.34 -16.60 14.17
N ASP A 78 15.62 -17.46 14.87
CA ASP A 78 14.86 -18.60 14.34
C ASP A 78 13.55 -18.19 13.63
N MET A 79 13.06 -16.95 13.82
CA MET A 79 11.79 -16.47 13.25
C MET A 79 11.88 -16.10 11.75
N GLY A 80 12.96 -16.48 11.08
CA GLY A 80 13.14 -16.37 9.64
C GLY A 80 13.94 -15.14 9.18
N SER A 81 14.51 -15.25 7.99
CA SER A 81 15.36 -14.23 7.38
C SER A 81 14.54 -13.21 6.58
N SER A 82 15.09 -12.00 6.42
CA SER A 82 14.48 -10.96 5.59
C SER A 82 14.47 -11.39 4.11
N SER A 83 13.32 -11.29 3.44
CA SER A 83 13.16 -11.49 1.99
C SER A 83 13.81 -10.38 1.15
N PHE A 84 14.37 -9.34 1.78
CA PHE A 84 15.01 -8.23 1.08
C PHE A 84 16.26 -8.70 0.33
N ASN A 85 16.28 -8.56 -0.99
CA ASN A 85 17.43 -8.86 -1.83
C ASN A 85 18.05 -7.55 -2.34
N ILE A 86 19.30 -7.29 -1.94
CA ILE A 86 20.02 -6.03 -2.27
C ILE A 86 20.23 -5.90 -3.78
N LEU A 87 20.57 -6.99 -4.49
CA LEU A 87 20.81 -6.93 -5.93
C LEU A 87 19.53 -6.57 -6.70
N LYS A 88 18.38 -7.04 -6.19
CA LYS A 88 17.08 -6.75 -6.80
C LYS A 88 16.55 -5.35 -6.43
N ALA A 89 16.67 -4.94 -5.17
CA ALA A 89 16.08 -3.69 -4.69
C ALA A 89 17.02 -2.48 -4.80
N GLY A 90 18.33 -2.70 -4.69
CA GLY A 90 19.38 -1.66 -4.63
C GLY A 90 19.32 -0.63 -5.75
N PRO A 91 19.17 -1.03 -7.03
CA PRO A 91 19.05 -0.07 -8.14
C PRO A 91 17.91 0.93 -7.96
N GLY A 92 16.76 0.49 -7.43
CA GLY A 92 15.64 1.37 -7.13
C GLY A 92 15.99 2.42 -6.07
N TYR A 93 16.60 2.01 -4.97
CA TYR A 93 17.04 2.93 -3.92
C TYR A 93 18.12 3.92 -4.39
N ALA A 94 19.10 3.45 -5.17
CA ALA A 94 20.13 4.31 -5.74
C ALA A 94 19.51 5.36 -6.67
N SER A 95 18.54 4.95 -7.48
CA SER A 95 17.79 5.86 -8.35
C SER A 95 17.02 6.91 -7.55
N VAL A 96 16.37 6.53 -6.43
CA VAL A 96 15.68 7.48 -5.54
C VAL A 96 16.64 8.54 -4.99
N LEU A 97 17.80 8.12 -4.48
CA LEU A 97 18.83 9.06 -4.01
C LEU A 97 19.29 10.00 -5.12
N TYR A 98 19.60 9.47 -6.30
CA TYR A 98 20.05 10.27 -7.43
C TYR A 98 19.04 11.36 -7.82
N ASP A 99 17.77 10.99 -7.97
CA ASP A 99 16.73 11.94 -8.39
C ASP A 99 16.39 12.97 -7.30
N THR A 100 16.40 12.56 -6.03
CA THR A 100 16.13 13.48 -4.90
C THR A 100 17.26 14.48 -4.70
N ILE A 101 18.52 14.06 -4.89
CA ILE A 101 19.68 14.96 -4.90
C ILE A 101 19.55 15.92 -6.08
N ARG A 102 19.20 15.43 -7.27
CA ARG A 102 19.03 16.30 -8.44
C ARG A 102 17.92 17.32 -8.27
N TYR A 103 16.80 16.91 -7.69
CA TYR A 103 15.69 17.81 -7.36
C TYR A 103 16.17 18.93 -6.43
N LYS A 104 16.84 18.57 -5.32
CA LYS A 104 17.30 19.53 -4.32
C LYS A 104 18.29 20.56 -4.88
N TYR A 105 19.28 20.13 -5.66
CA TYR A 105 20.38 21.02 -6.09
C TYR A 105 20.17 21.67 -7.45
N PHE A 106 19.33 21.10 -8.32
CA PHE A 106 19.15 21.60 -9.70
C PHE A 106 17.70 21.97 -10.04
N GLY A 107 16.76 21.89 -9.08
CA GLY A 107 15.37 22.30 -9.28
C GLY A 107 14.62 21.54 -10.38
N LYS A 108 15.14 20.40 -10.84
CA LYS A 108 14.53 19.62 -11.91
C LYS A 108 13.26 18.95 -11.39
N LYS A 109 12.15 19.05 -12.14
CA LYS A 109 10.93 18.29 -11.86
C LYS A 109 11.27 16.81 -11.74
N PHE A 110 10.66 16.12 -10.77
CA PHE A 110 10.74 14.66 -10.67
C PHE A 110 10.34 14.05 -12.02
N MET A 111 11.15 13.13 -12.53
CA MET A 111 10.86 12.44 -13.79
C MET A 111 9.54 11.69 -13.66
N GLN A 112 8.56 12.03 -14.50
CA GLN A 112 7.27 11.33 -14.51
C GLN A 112 7.46 9.96 -15.17
N HIS A 113 7.12 8.89 -14.46
CA HIS A 113 6.93 7.59 -15.08
C HIS A 113 5.47 7.44 -15.50
N LYS A 114 5.25 6.88 -16.69
CA LYS A 114 3.93 6.46 -17.15
C LYS A 114 3.40 5.44 -16.13
N HIS A 115 2.21 5.66 -15.59
CA HIS A 115 1.57 4.66 -14.73
C HIS A 115 1.38 3.38 -15.53
N LEU A 116 2.10 2.30 -15.19
CA LEU A 116 2.08 1.02 -15.90
C LEU A 116 0.98 0.12 -15.32
N ALA A 117 -0.24 0.66 -15.19
CA ALA A 117 -1.45 -0.08 -14.82
C ALA A 117 -1.55 -1.43 -15.56
N GLU A 118 -1.17 -1.44 -16.83
CA GLU A 118 -1.14 -2.63 -17.68
C GLU A 118 -0.17 -3.72 -17.18
N ASP A 119 1.04 -3.34 -16.77
CA ASP A 119 2.04 -4.31 -16.32
C ASP A 119 1.69 -4.88 -14.95
N GLU A 120 1.14 -4.05 -14.06
CA GLU A 120 0.60 -4.51 -12.77
C GLU A 120 -0.57 -5.47 -12.98
N ARG A 121 -1.51 -5.13 -13.87
CA ARG A 121 -2.61 -6.02 -14.23
C ARG A 121 -2.12 -7.38 -14.72
N LYS A 122 -1.21 -7.40 -15.69
CA LYS A 122 -0.61 -8.64 -16.21
C LYS A 122 0.08 -9.46 -15.12
N HIS A 123 0.79 -8.79 -14.20
CA HIS A 123 1.44 -9.44 -13.08
C HIS A 123 0.43 -10.13 -12.16
N PHE A 124 -0.62 -9.42 -11.72
CA PHE A 124 -1.64 -9.96 -10.83
C PHE A 124 -2.48 -11.05 -11.51
N ASP A 125 -2.86 -10.86 -12.77
CA ASP A 125 -3.57 -11.89 -13.54
C ASP A 125 -2.76 -13.18 -13.61
N SER A 126 -1.45 -13.09 -13.93
CA SER A 126 -0.57 -14.26 -13.97
C SER A 126 -0.46 -14.94 -12.60
N LEU A 127 -0.46 -14.16 -11.52
CA LEU A 127 -0.37 -14.71 -10.17
C LEU A 127 -1.66 -15.43 -9.75
N VAL A 128 -2.82 -14.86 -10.06
CA VAL A 128 -4.13 -15.48 -9.82
C VAL A 128 -4.27 -16.78 -10.63
N GLU A 129 -3.81 -16.81 -11.89
CA GLU A 129 -3.83 -18.05 -12.67
C GLU A 129 -2.97 -19.15 -12.05
N LYS A 130 -1.78 -18.78 -11.56
CA LYS A 130 -0.83 -19.75 -10.99
C LYS A 130 -1.23 -20.24 -9.61
N THR A 131 -1.91 -19.39 -8.82
CA THR A 131 -2.05 -19.62 -7.38
C THR A 131 -3.47 -19.48 -6.84
N GLY A 132 -4.41 -18.98 -7.65
CA GLY A 132 -5.74 -18.58 -7.21
C GLY A 132 -5.76 -17.28 -6.41
N GLU A 133 -4.63 -16.61 -6.21
CA GLU A 133 -4.47 -15.46 -5.32
C GLU A 133 -3.65 -14.32 -5.93
N THR A 134 -3.80 -13.10 -5.42
CA THR A 134 -3.01 -11.93 -5.85
C THR A 134 -1.75 -11.71 -5.00
N TYR A 135 -1.55 -12.52 -3.95
CA TYR A 135 -0.40 -12.41 -3.07
C TYR A 135 -0.05 -13.75 -2.40
N TYR A 136 1.17 -14.24 -2.60
CA TYR A 136 1.65 -15.49 -1.98
C TYR A 136 1.53 -15.51 -0.44
N GLY A 137 1.59 -14.36 0.22
CA GLY A 137 1.43 -14.30 1.67
C GLY A 137 0.02 -14.66 2.14
N ASN A 138 -1.00 -14.56 1.28
CA ASN A 138 -2.38 -14.97 1.57
C ASN A 138 -2.52 -16.49 1.66
N LEU A 139 -1.63 -17.24 1.00
CA LEU A 139 -1.62 -18.71 1.01
C LEU A 139 -1.03 -19.30 2.31
N ARG A 140 -0.43 -18.45 3.16
CA ARG A 140 0.19 -18.91 4.41
C ARG A 140 -0.86 -19.09 5.51
N PRO A 141 -0.71 -20.06 6.43
CA PRO A 141 -1.66 -20.26 7.53
C PRO A 141 -1.90 -19.00 8.38
N VAL A 142 -0.88 -18.15 8.54
CA VAL A 142 -0.97 -16.89 9.31
C VAL A 142 -1.88 -15.85 8.66
N ALA A 143 -2.21 -15.98 7.37
CA ALA A 143 -3.07 -15.03 6.65
C ALA A 143 -4.44 -14.93 7.32
N LYS A 144 -5.05 -16.06 7.69
CA LYS A 144 -6.34 -16.12 8.41
C LYS A 144 -6.33 -15.22 9.64
N ILE A 145 -5.31 -15.35 10.49
CA ILE A 145 -5.20 -14.55 11.73
C ILE A 145 -5.05 -13.06 11.40
N ARG A 146 -4.24 -12.73 10.38
CA ARG A 146 -4.00 -11.33 9.97
C ARG A 146 -5.28 -10.66 9.45
N PHE A 147 -6.01 -11.34 8.58
CA PHE A 147 -7.25 -10.79 8.02
C PHE A 147 -8.36 -10.70 9.07
N GLN A 148 -8.49 -11.70 9.96
CA GLN A 148 -9.45 -11.63 11.06
C GLN A 148 -9.19 -10.43 12.00
N ARG A 149 -7.93 -10.21 12.39
CA ARG A 149 -7.55 -9.06 13.22
C ARG A 149 -7.85 -7.74 12.52
N LYS A 150 -7.43 -7.62 11.25
CA LYS A 150 -7.67 -6.44 10.43
C LYS A 150 -9.15 -6.12 10.26
N ALA A 151 -9.96 -7.13 9.97
CA ALA A 151 -11.41 -6.96 9.86
C ALA A 151 -11.99 -6.42 11.17
N LYS A 152 -11.61 -6.99 12.33
CA LYS A 152 -12.07 -6.49 13.64
C LYS A 152 -11.67 -5.03 13.90
N GLU A 153 -10.45 -4.63 13.54
CA GLU A 153 -10.00 -3.25 13.66
C GLU A 153 -10.84 -2.31 12.79
N ILE A 154 -11.03 -2.64 11.50
CA ILE A 154 -11.86 -1.87 10.57
C ILE A 154 -13.29 -1.73 11.11
N LEU A 155 -13.88 -2.82 11.57
CA LEU A 155 -15.23 -2.81 12.16
C LEU A 155 -15.31 -1.95 13.42
N GLY A 156 -14.24 -1.89 14.22
CA GLY A 156 -14.12 -1.00 15.36
C GLY A 156 -14.25 0.48 14.97
N PHE A 157 -13.69 0.89 13.83
CA PHE A 157 -13.81 2.26 13.31
C PHE A 157 -15.20 2.60 12.79
N LEU A 158 -15.95 1.63 12.27
CA LEU A 158 -17.32 1.84 11.76
C LEU A 158 -18.36 2.04 12.87
N GLY A 159 -18.02 1.66 14.10
CA GLY A 159 -18.90 1.79 15.25
C GLY A 159 -20.25 1.07 15.07
N LYS A 160 -21.33 1.70 15.55
CA LYS A 160 -22.69 1.13 15.57
C LYS A 160 -23.54 1.49 14.34
N LYS A 161 -22.95 2.10 13.30
CA LYS A 161 -23.69 2.46 12.08
C LYS A 161 -24.30 1.19 11.45
N LYS A 162 -25.59 1.25 11.11
CA LYS A 162 -26.31 0.18 10.39
C LYS A 162 -26.05 0.28 8.90
N ASN A 163 -25.84 -0.86 8.24
CA ASN A 163 -25.63 -0.96 6.79
C ASN A 163 -24.56 0.01 6.22
N PRO A 164 -23.38 0.17 6.85
CA PRO A 164 -22.41 1.12 6.35
C PRO A 164 -21.87 0.66 5.00
N LYS A 165 -21.64 1.63 4.10
CA LYS A 165 -21.13 1.38 2.75
C LYS A 165 -19.61 1.49 2.72
N ILE A 166 -18.93 0.44 2.29
CA ILE A 166 -17.47 0.34 2.27
C ILE A 166 -16.98 0.20 0.83
N LEU A 167 -15.95 0.96 0.48
CA LEU A 167 -15.15 0.70 -0.72
C LEU A 167 -13.88 -0.05 -0.31
N GLU A 168 -13.69 -1.25 -0.84
CA GLU A 168 -12.40 -1.92 -0.84
C GLU A 168 -11.71 -1.69 -2.18
N TYR A 169 -10.70 -0.81 -2.22
CA TYR A 169 -9.85 -0.67 -3.39
C TYR A 169 -8.73 -1.71 -3.33
N GLY A 170 -8.31 -2.22 -4.49
CA GLY A 170 -7.38 -3.36 -4.61
C GLY A 170 -7.84 -4.58 -3.83
N CYS A 171 -9.12 -4.94 -3.96
CA CYS A 171 -9.75 -6.01 -3.18
C CYS A 171 -9.19 -7.42 -3.47
N GLY A 172 -8.41 -7.58 -4.53
CA GLY A 172 -7.89 -8.86 -4.99
C GLY A 172 -9.00 -9.89 -5.13
N THR A 173 -8.81 -11.05 -4.51
CA THR A 173 -9.75 -12.17 -4.49
C THR A 173 -10.85 -12.04 -3.43
N GLY A 174 -10.93 -10.91 -2.71
CA GLY A 174 -12.01 -10.61 -1.77
C GLY A 174 -11.83 -11.19 -0.36
N ILE A 175 -10.62 -11.61 0.04
CA ILE A 175 -10.39 -12.21 1.37
C ILE A 175 -10.81 -11.26 2.51
N LEU A 176 -10.45 -9.98 2.44
CA LEU A 176 -10.80 -9.04 3.50
C LEU A 176 -12.32 -8.81 3.55
N ALA A 177 -12.96 -8.55 2.40
CA ALA A 177 -14.42 -8.49 2.29
C ALA A 177 -15.11 -9.74 2.89
N GLN A 178 -14.57 -10.94 2.65
CA GLN A 178 -15.09 -12.18 3.23
C GLN A 178 -15.14 -12.11 4.76
N TYR A 179 -14.03 -11.73 5.41
CA TYR A 179 -14.00 -11.63 6.87
C TYR A 179 -14.86 -10.48 7.41
N LEU A 180 -14.91 -9.35 6.71
CA LEU A 180 -15.79 -8.23 7.07
C LEU A 180 -17.25 -8.67 7.07
N LEU A 181 -17.72 -9.33 6.01
CA LEU A 181 -19.08 -9.82 5.87
C LEU A 181 -19.41 -10.99 6.81
N GLN A 182 -18.43 -11.83 7.16
CA GLN A 182 -18.61 -12.87 8.18
C GLN A 182 -18.90 -12.27 9.57
N PHE A 183 -18.22 -11.18 9.93
CA PHE A 183 -18.42 -10.53 11.24
C PHE A 183 -19.59 -9.54 11.24
N ARG A 184 -19.87 -8.89 10.11
CA ARG A 184 -20.96 -7.93 9.92
C ARG A 184 -21.65 -8.18 8.57
N PRO A 185 -22.65 -9.09 8.52
CA PRO A 185 -23.36 -9.42 7.28
C PRO A 185 -24.17 -8.27 6.68
N ASP A 186 -24.39 -7.18 7.43
CA ASP A 186 -25.15 -6.00 7.00
C ASP A 186 -24.32 -4.99 6.19
N LEU A 187 -22.99 -5.15 6.09
CA LEU A 187 -22.14 -4.24 5.33
C LEU A 187 -22.50 -4.21 3.84
N ALA A 188 -22.56 -3.03 3.24
CA ALA A 188 -22.59 -2.92 1.78
C ALA A 188 -21.17 -2.72 1.26
N ILE A 189 -20.61 -3.70 0.54
CA ILE A 189 -19.22 -3.66 0.07
C ILE A 189 -19.16 -3.49 -1.45
N GLU A 190 -18.45 -2.46 -1.89
CA GLU A 190 -17.98 -2.30 -3.27
C GLU A 190 -16.49 -2.62 -3.31
N GLY A 191 -16.08 -3.59 -4.11
CA GLY A 191 -14.69 -3.97 -4.31
C GLY A 191 -14.21 -3.62 -5.72
N ILE A 192 -13.04 -3.00 -5.83
CA ILE A 192 -12.37 -2.81 -7.11
C ILE A 192 -10.97 -3.40 -7.09
N ASP A 193 -10.54 -3.96 -8.22
CA ASP A 193 -9.17 -4.40 -8.41
C ASP A 193 -8.78 -4.23 -9.88
N ILE A 194 -7.50 -3.99 -10.14
CA ILE A 194 -7.00 -3.82 -11.50
C ILE A 194 -7.04 -5.13 -12.29
N SER A 195 -7.00 -6.29 -11.60
CA SER A 195 -7.02 -7.64 -12.15
C SER A 195 -8.45 -8.16 -12.34
N PRO A 196 -8.92 -8.32 -13.59
CA PRO A 196 -10.21 -8.96 -13.85
C PRO A 196 -10.26 -10.41 -13.38
N LYS A 197 -9.12 -11.12 -13.38
CA LYS A 197 -9.04 -12.50 -12.88
C LYS A 197 -9.26 -12.57 -11.37
N ALA A 198 -8.65 -11.66 -10.60
CA ALA A 198 -8.88 -11.55 -9.16
C ALA A 198 -10.36 -11.27 -8.85
N ILE A 199 -10.98 -10.35 -9.61
CA ILE A 199 -12.41 -10.03 -9.49
C ILE A 199 -13.29 -11.25 -9.79
N GLY A 200 -12.92 -12.07 -10.78
CA GLY A 200 -13.62 -13.33 -11.06
C GLY A 200 -13.65 -14.26 -9.85
N VAL A 201 -12.51 -14.40 -9.16
CA VAL A 201 -12.41 -15.16 -7.92
C VAL A 201 -13.24 -14.53 -6.81
N ALA A 202 -13.15 -13.21 -6.59
CA ALA A 202 -13.91 -12.51 -5.56
C ALA A 202 -15.43 -12.69 -5.72
N LYS A 203 -15.94 -12.50 -6.95
CA LYS A 203 -17.37 -12.70 -7.27
C LYS A 203 -17.82 -14.12 -6.96
N LYS A 204 -17.01 -15.13 -7.31
CA LYS A 204 -17.32 -16.53 -7.07
C LYS A 204 -17.35 -16.84 -5.56
N THR A 205 -16.32 -16.39 -4.84
CA THR A 205 -16.16 -16.65 -3.39
C THR A 205 -17.26 -15.99 -2.55
N LEU A 206 -17.76 -14.83 -3.00
CA LEU A 206 -18.69 -13.99 -2.23
C LEU A 206 -20.11 -13.94 -2.81
N MET A 207 -20.45 -14.82 -3.77
CA MET A 207 -21.74 -14.81 -4.48
C MET A 207 -22.98 -14.93 -3.57
N GLN A 208 -22.80 -15.49 -2.37
CA GLN A 208 -23.85 -15.61 -1.35
C GLN A 208 -24.23 -14.26 -0.70
N TYR A 209 -23.33 -13.28 -0.72
CA TYR A 209 -23.56 -11.95 -0.16
C TYR A 209 -24.11 -11.02 -1.24
N LYS A 210 -25.43 -10.76 -1.20
CA LYS A 210 -26.12 -9.91 -2.19
C LYS A 210 -25.74 -8.43 -2.10
N ASN A 211 -25.20 -8.02 -0.96
CA ASN A 211 -24.71 -6.69 -0.63
C ASN A 211 -23.20 -6.51 -0.89
N ALA A 212 -22.58 -7.44 -1.62
CA ALA A 212 -21.18 -7.34 -2.01
C ALA A 212 -21.05 -7.35 -3.53
N HIS A 213 -20.45 -6.30 -4.09
CA HIS A 213 -20.24 -6.13 -5.52
C HIS A 213 -18.76 -5.93 -5.81
N PHE A 214 -18.27 -6.52 -6.89
CA PHE A 214 -16.87 -6.50 -7.27
C PHE A 214 -16.74 -6.17 -8.75
N GLN A 215 -15.82 -5.30 -9.12
CA GLN A 215 -15.60 -4.95 -10.53
C GLN A 215 -14.14 -4.64 -10.83
N PRO A 216 -13.67 -4.91 -12.06
CA PRO A 216 -12.36 -4.43 -12.48
C PRO A 216 -12.34 -2.90 -12.47
N GLY A 217 -11.25 -2.30 -11.98
CA GLY A 217 -11.15 -0.85 -11.92
C GLY A 217 -9.76 -0.37 -11.51
N ASP A 218 -9.36 0.75 -12.10
CA ASP A 218 -8.17 1.49 -11.67
C ASP A 218 -8.54 2.36 -10.46
N CYS A 219 -7.89 2.11 -9.32
CA CYS A 219 -8.12 2.87 -8.10
C CYS A 219 -7.73 4.36 -8.23
N LEU A 220 -6.92 4.72 -9.23
CA LEU A 220 -6.61 6.11 -9.56
C LEU A 220 -7.76 6.83 -10.26
N HIS A 221 -8.71 6.08 -10.83
CA HIS A 221 -9.86 6.57 -11.61
C HIS A 221 -11.15 5.89 -11.14
N LEU A 222 -11.59 6.26 -9.94
CA LEU A 222 -12.79 5.70 -9.32
C LEU A 222 -14.08 6.20 -10.00
N PRO A 223 -14.98 5.32 -10.46
CA PRO A 223 -16.28 5.72 -11.02
C PRO A 223 -17.32 6.01 -9.92
N PHE A 224 -16.88 6.52 -8.77
CA PHE A 224 -17.75 6.75 -7.61
C PHE A 224 -17.83 8.24 -7.29
N ARG A 225 -19.03 8.68 -6.90
CA ARG A 225 -19.23 10.07 -6.45
C ARG A 225 -18.51 10.30 -5.13
N ASN A 226 -18.05 11.53 -4.91
CA ASN A 226 -17.52 11.95 -3.61
C ASN A 226 -18.55 11.71 -2.49
N ASN A 227 -18.07 11.39 -1.28
CA ASN A 227 -18.89 11.14 -0.09
C ASN A 227 -19.91 10.00 -0.23
N THR A 228 -19.62 8.98 -1.06
CA THR A 228 -20.49 7.80 -1.23
C THR A 228 -20.30 6.75 -0.13
N PHE A 229 -19.09 6.64 0.43
CA PHE A 229 -18.69 5.56 1.31
C PHE A 229 -18.46 6.05 2.74
N ASP A 230 -18.85 5.23 3.70
CA ASP A 230 -18.59 5.42 5.13
C ASP A 230 -17.15 5.07 5.50
N ALA A 231 -16.55 4.14 4.76
CA ALA A 231 -15.14 3.83 4.87
C ALA A 231 -14.55 3.41 3.52
N VAL A 232 -13.27 3.73 3.33
CA VAL A 232 -12.45 3.25 2.22
C VAL A 232 -11.29 2.47 2.81
N VAL A 233 -11.18 1.19 2.41
CA VAL A 233 -10.17 0.26 2.93
C VAL A 233 -9.34 -0.31 1.78
N GLY A 234 -8.09 -0.65 2.06
CA GLY A 234 -7.20 -1.30 1.13
C GLY A 234 -6.17 -2.14 1.87
N ASN A 235 -5.84 -3.32 1.33
CA ASN A 235 -4.93 -4.27 1.96
C ASN A 235 -3.74 -4.58 1.05
N SER A 236 -2.52 -4.27 1.51
CA SER A 236 -1.26 -4.60 0.82
C SER A 236 -1.08 -3.96 -0.57
N ILE A 237 -1.80 -2.88 -0.85
CA ILE A 237 -1.75 -2.18 -2.15
C ILE A 237 -0.70 -1.07 -2.17
N LEU A 238 -0.29 -0.56 -1.00
CA LEU A 238 0.58 0.62 -0.90
C LEU A 238 1.93 0.51 -1.62
N HIS A 239 2.41 -0.70 -1.90
CA HIS A 239 3.66 -0.94 -2.66
C HIS A 239 3.46 -1.06 -4.18
N HIS A 240 2.20 -1.00 -4.63
CA HIS A 240 1.72 -1.14 -6.01
C HIS A 240 0.95 0.12 -6.47
N SER A 241 0.14 0.74 -5.59
CA SER A 241 -0.62 1.95 -5.90
C SER A 241 -0.80 2.81 -4.64
N ILE A 242 -0.54 4.11 -4.76
CA ILE A 242 -0.53 5.07 -3.63
C ILE A 242 -1.95 5.52 -3.32
N ILE A 243 -2.62 4.80 -2.41
CA ILE A 243 -3.83 5.31 -1.74
C ILE A 243 -3.76 4.94 -0.27
N PHE A 244 -3.88 5.97 0.57
CA PHE A 244 -3.83 5.91 2.02
C PHE A 244 -5.09 5.27 2.61
N LEU A 245 -4.91 4.64 3.78
CA LEU A 245 -5.99 4.39 4.72
C LEU A 245 -6.64 5.74 5.05
N LEU A 246 -7.72 6.07 4.35
CA LEU A 246 -8.45 7.31 4.53
C LEU A 246 -9.51 7.06 5.58
N VAL A 247 -9.11 7.07 6.86
CA VAL A 247 -10.07 7.15 7.96
C VAL A 247 -10.55 8.58 7.99
N ARG A 248 -11.66 8.85 7.29
CA ARG A 248 -12.39 10.10 7.44
C ARG A 248 -13.23 10.02 8.72
N ARG A 249 -13.13 11.04 9.57
CA ARG A 249 -14.24 11.40 10.46
C ARG A 249 -15.32 12.07 9.63
#